data_AF-A0A969C3I6-F1
#
_entry.id   AF-A0A969C3I6-F1
#
_cell.length_a   1.000
_cell.length_b   1.000
_cell.length_c   1.000
_cell.angle_alpha   90.00
_cell.angle_beta   90.00
_cell.angle_gamma   90.00
#
_symmetry.space_group_name_H-M   'P 1'
#
loop_
_entity.id
_entity.type
_entity.pdbx_description
1 polymer ?
#
loop_
_entity_poly.entity_id
_entity_poly.type
_entity_poly.pdbx_seq_one_letter_code
_entity_poly.pdbx_strand_id
1 'polypeptide(L)'
;MTIWQAICRSYQQAASFMRVHPWLLLLPISAEMAQHVAEMYIGMYDSTDMAIQVENHPLRMGLGLIKILAISIPVYWVARFISDEVVDDRIMEFDKSATRLFGIYLFVMTAISAVQVFLMQGTGSVALASFVFGMIFGSLMIGWAIAAPLGHAQMGPLQSAQLMWRYIPATIVITFIAIMPLMIPHYLLAIAAIHVDAQILKWGILIIDSLLTGWLSILIGSSFFFAAARAARSNPRWHHLFSHSGQEA
;
A
#
# COMPACT_ATOMS: atom_id res chain seq x y z
N MET A 1 -17.39 9.58 -11.40
CA MET A 1 -16.41 9.86 -10.32
C MET A 1 -15.21 10.55 -10.92
N THR A 2 -14.97 11.80 -10.54
CA THR A 2 -13.77 12.56 -10.92
C THR A 2 -12.55 12.06 -10.13
N ILE A 3 -11.34 12.49 -10.51
CA ILE A 3 -10.09 12.18 -9.78
C ILE A 3 -10.17 12.71 -8.33
N TRP A 4 -10.64 13.96 -8.16
CA TRP A 4 -10.80 14.57 -6.84
C TRP A 4 -11.77 13.79 -5.95
N GLN A 5 -12.92 13.38 -6.50
CA GLN A 5 -13.88 12.56 -5.76
C GLN A 5 -13.27 11.22 -5.33
N ALA A 6 -12.45 10.58 -6.17
CA ALA A 6 -11.76 9.35 -5.82
C ALA A 6 -10.80 9.56 -4.64
N ILE A 7 -10.03 10.65 -4.65
CA ILE A 7 -9.09 11.01 -3.57
C ILE A 7 -9.86 11.27 -2.27
N CYS A 8 -10.87 12.14 -2.27
CA CYS A 8 -11.65 12.45 -1.08
C CYS A 8 -12.31 11.20 -0.49
N ARG A 9 -12.90 10.34 -1.34
CA ARG A 9 -13.51 9.08 -0.89
C ARG A 9 -12.49 8.11 -0.33
N SER A 10 -11.26 8.09 -0.86
CA SER A 10 -10.18 7.26 -0.31
C SER A 10 -9.88 7.62 1.14
N TYR A 11 -9.80 8.92 1.44
CA TYR A 11 -9.61 9.39 2.82
C TYR A 11 -10.81 9.11 3.72
N GLN A 12 -12.03 9.36 3.23
CA GLN A 12 -13.26 9.12 3.99
C GLN A 12 -13.41 7.64 4.36
N GLN A 13 -13.20 6.74 3.40
CA GLN A 13 -13.31 5.31 3.62
C GLN A 13 -12.15 4.75 4.44
N ALA A 14 -10.92 5.24 4.24
CA ALA A 14 -9.81 4.88 5.11
C ALA A 14 -10.08 5.27 6.57
N ALA A 15 -10.59 6.49 6.81
CA ALA A 15 -10.95 6.94 8.16
C ALA A 15 -12.10 6.13 8.76
N SER A 16 -13.11 5.79 7.97
CA SER A 16 -14.21 4.91 8.39
C SER A 16 -13.70 3.53 8.78
N PHE A 17 -12.87 2.92 7.92
CA PHE A 17 -12.26 1.62 8.13
C PHE A 17 -11.43 1.57 9.42
N MET A 18 -10.54 2.54 9.62
CA MET A 18 -9.69 2.61 10.81
C MET A 18 -10.49 2.77 12.10
N ARG A 19 -11.67 3.41 12.04
CA ARG A 19 -12.55 3.55 13.21
C ARG A 19 -13.19 2.23 13.59
N VAL A 20 -13.58 1.42 12.61
CA VAL A 20 -14.28 0.13 12.83
C VAL A 20 -13.30 -1.01 13.10
N HIS A 21 -12.16 -1.02 12.41
CA HIS A 21 -11.16 -2.10 12.46
C HIS A 21 -9.75 -1.58 12.79
N PRO A 22 -9.55 -0.87 13.92
CA PRO A 22 -8.25 -0.27 14.25
C PRO A 22 -7.14 -1.28 14.45
N TRP A 23 -7.46 -2.52 14.86
CA TRP A 23 -6.47 -3.56 15.11
C TRP A 23 -5.74 -4.00 13.83
N LEU A 24 -6.31 -3.79 12.63
CA LEU A 24 -5.63 -4.10 11.37
C LEU A 24 -4.40 -3.22 11.13
N LEU A 25 -4.35 -2.05 11.75
CA LEU A 25 -3.20 -1.16 11.73
C LEU A 25 -1.99 -1.79 12.44
N LEU A 26 -2.21 -2.67 13.42
CA LEU A 26 -1.13 -3.23 14.23
C LEU A 26 -0.14 -4.05 13.40
N LEU A 27 -0.59 -4.66 12.30
CA LEU A 27 0.28 -5.46 11.43
C LEU A 27 1.35 -4.59 10.74
N PRO A 28 1.02 -3.57 9.93
CA PRO A 28 2.01 -2.67 9.35
C PRO A 28 2.78 -1.86 10.40
N ILE A 29 2.13 -1.44 11.50
CA ILE A 29 2.82 -0.74 12.61
C ILE A 29 3.94 -1.60 13.19
N SER A 30 3.65 -2.88 13.49
CA SER A 30 4.63 -3.77 14.11
C SER A 30 5.78 -4.11 13.16
N ALA A 31 5.49 -4.25 11.86
CA ALA A 31 6.51 -4.52 10.85
C ALA A 31 7.44 -3.32 10.62
N GLU A 32 6.90 -2.10 10.55
CA GLU A 32 7.70 -0.86 10.50
C GLU A 32 8.53 -0.71 11.78
N MET A 33 7.94 -0.90 12.96
CA MET A 33 8.68 -0.81 14.22
C MET A 33 9.82 -1.84 14.29
N ALA A 34 9.60 -3.06 13.80
CA ALA A 34 10.67 -4.06 13.73
C ALA A 34 11.80 -3.63 12.80
N GLN A 35 11.47 -3.00 11.65
CA GLN A 35 12.48 -2.39 10.78
C GLN A 35 13.24 -1.28 11.50
N HIS A 36 12.56 -0.36 12.18
CA HIS A 36 13.20 0.71 12.94
C HIS A 36 14.12 0.19 14.05
N VAL A 37 13.74 -0.88 14.75
CA VAL A 37 14.61 -1.53 15.73
C VAL A 37 15.90 -2.03 15.10
N ALA A 38 15.83 -2.63 13.91
CA ALA A 38 17.02 -3.04 13.18
C ALA A 38 17.84 -1.84 12.68
N GLU A 39 17.19 -0.79 12.17
CA GLU A 39 17.85 0.44 11.71
C GLU A 39 18.58 1.14 12.87
N MET A 40 17.99 1.17 14.06
CA MET A 40 18.64 1.60 15.30
C MET A 40 19.83 0.70 15.67
N TYR A 41 19.65 -0.62 15.61
CA TYR A 41 20.70 -1.58 15.94
C TYR A 41 21.94 -1.49 15.04
N ILE A 42 21.75 -1.20 13.75
CA ILE A 42 22.85 -1.03 12.78
C ILE A 42 23.41 0.39 12.73
N GLY A 43 22.93 1.30 13.59
CA GLY A 43 23.42 2.68 13.66
C GLY A 43 22.92 3.60 12.55
N MET A 44 21.85 3.24 11.83
CA MET A 44 21.32 4.06 10.71
C MET A 44 20.96 5.49 11.15
N TYR A 45 20.51 5.66 12.39
CA TYR A 45 20.11 6.95 12.94
C TYR A 45 21.22 7.67 13.73
N ASP A 46 22.48 7.22 13.62
CA ASP A 46 23.61 7.85 14.33
C ASP A 46 24.12 9.09 13.59
N SER A 47 24.09 9.08 12.25
CA SER A 47 24.44 10.21 11.40
C SER A 47 23.94 10.01 9.97
N THR A 48 23.95 11.07 9.17
CA THR A 48 23.65 10.98 7.73
C THR A 48 24.62 10.04 6.99
N ASP A 49 25.90 10.04 7.38
CA ASP A 49 26.92 9.16 6.77
C ASP A 49 26.62 7.69 7.08
N MET A 50 26.25 7.38 8.32
CA MET A 50 25.84 6.03 8.71
C MET A 50 24.57 5.60 7.99
N ALA A 51 23.59 6.50 7.85
CA ALA A 51 22.36 6.22 7.12
C ALA A 51 22.63 5.80 5.66
N ILE A 52 23.56 6.47 4.99
CA ILE A 52 24.01 6.14 3.63
C ILE A 52 24.76 4.80 3.62
N GLN A 53 25.68 4.59 4.57
CA GLN A 53 26.52 3.40 4.62
C GLN A 53 25.72 2.11 4.83
N VAL A 54 24.68 2.16 5.67
CA VAL A 54 23.88 0.99 6.04
C VAL A 54 22.53 0.90 5.32
N GLU A 55 22.29 1.78 4.33
CA GLU A 55 21.04 1.77 3.54
C GLU A 55 20.77 0.37 2.95
N ASN A 56 21.80 -0.30 2.43
CA ASN A 56 21.67 -1.62 1.82
C ASN A 56 22.06 -2.76 2.77
N HIS A 57 22.00 -2.53 4.09
CA HIS A 57 22.30 -3.58 5.06
C HIS A 57 21.26 -4.71 4.96
N PRO A 58 21.65 -6.00 4.85
CA PRO A 58 20.71 -7.10 4.61
C PRO A 58 19.58 -7.22 5.63
N LEU A 59 19.86 -6.94 6.90
CA LEU A 59 18.85 -6.95 7.97
C LEU A 59 17.76 -5.90 7.71
N ARG A 60 18.16 -4.67 7.35
CA ARG A 60 17.24 -3.57 7.03
C ARG A 60 16.40 -3.93 5.81
N MET A 61 17.04 -4.43 4.75
CA MET A 61 16.35 -4.80 3.51
C MET A 61 15.35 -5.94 3.71
N GLY A 62 15.72 -6.96 4.48
CA GLY A 62 14.84 -8.08 4.82
C GLY A 62 13.60 -7.63 5.59
N LEU A 63 13.77 -6.79 6.61
CA LEU A 63 12.66 -6.22 7.36
C LEU A 63 11.84 -5.23 6.52
N GLY A 64 12.48 -4.50 5.61
CA GLY A 64 11.81 -3.67 4.62
C GLY A 64 10.89 -4.47 3.69
N LEU A 65 11.32 -5.66 3.24
CA LEU A 65 10.46 -6.55 2.46
C LEU A 65 9.28 -7.07 3.29
N ILE A 66 9.51 -7.46 4.56
CA ILE A 66 8.45 -7.87 5.49
C ILE A 66 7.45 -6.73 5.70
N LYS A 67 7.93 -5.49 5.83
CA LYS A 67 7.09 -4.29 5.93
C LYS A 67 6.22 -4.11 4.68
N ILE A 68 6.79 -4.23 3.48
CA ILE A 68 6.02 -4.12 2.22
C ILE A 68 4.88 -5.15 2.19
N LEU A 69 5.16 -6.39 2.60
CA LEU A 69 4.14 -7.43 2.71
C LEU A 69 3.07 -7.05 3.76
N ALA A 70 3.48 -6.58 4.93
CA ALA A 70 2.58 -6.17 6.01
C ALA A 70 1.66 -5.00 5.62
N ILE A 71 2.15 -4.02 4.85
CA ILE A 71 1.36 -2.91 4.29
C ILE A 71 0.35 -3.41 3.25
N SER A 72 0.69 -4.46 2.52
CA SER A 72 -0.16 -5.00 1.44
C SER A 72 -1.33 -5.82 1.97
N ILE A 73 -1.17 -6.49 3.12
CA ILE A 73 -2.17 -7.38 3.70
C ILE A 73 -3.52 -6.68 4.01
N PRO A 74 -3.56 -5.48 4.63
CA PRO A 74 -4.80 -4.75 4.89
C PRO A 74 -5.68 -4.48 3.66
N VAL A 75 -5.10 -4.44 2.45
CA VAL A 75 -5.85 -4.25 1.20
C VAL A 75 -6.97 -5.29 1.06
N TYR A 76 -6.78 -6.51 1.58
CA TYR A 76 -7.81 -7.55 1.57
C TYR A 76 -9.11 -7.08 2.22
N TRP A 77 -9.04 -6.62 3.46
CA TRP A 77 -10.21 -6.20 4.21
C TRP A 77 -10.72 -4.83 3.76
N VAL A 78 -9.83 -3.92 3.36
CA VAL A 78 -10.24 -2.60 2.85
C VAL A 78 -11.09 -2.76 1.59
N ALA A 79 -10.71 -3.64 0.66
CA ALA A 79 -11.51 -3.92 -0.54
C ALA A 79 -12.90 -4.47 -0.18
N ARG A 80 -12.97 -5.41 0.78
CA ARG A 80 -14.24 -6.01 1.24
C ARG A 80 -15.12 -5.00 1.98
N PHE A 81 -14.53 -4.13 2.80
CA PHE A 81 -15.27 -3.12 3.56
C PHE A 81 -15.88 -2.03 2.68
N ILE A 82 -15.19 -1.64 1.61
CA ILE A 82 -15.69 -0.60 0.71
C ILE A 82 -16.67 -1.17 -0.32
N SER A 83 -16.51 -2.42 -0.73
CA SER A 83 -17.39 -3.06 -1.72
C SER A 83 -18.79 -3.33 -1.14
N ASP A 84 -19.83 -3.06 -1.94
CA ASP A 84 -21.21 -3.45 -1.58
C ASP A 84 -21.45 -4.97 -1.67
N GLU A 85 -20.54 -5.73 -2.27
CA GLU A 85 -20.73 -7.17 -2.49
C GLU A 85 -20.58 -7.99 -1.21
N VAL A 86 -19.93 -7.43 -0.18
CA VAL A 86 -19.71 -8.11 1.09
C VAL A 86 -20.58 -7.46 2.15
N VAL A 87 -21.47 -8.25 2.75
CA VAL A 87 -22.33 -7.84 3.86
C VAL A 87 -21.46 -7.56 5.10
N ASP A 88 -21.79 -6.51 5.87
CA ASP A 88 -21.01 -6.02 7.02
C ASP A 88 -20.50 -7.13 7.96
N ASP A 89 -21.35 -8.10 8.32
CA ASP A 89 -21.00 -9.19 9.23
C ASP A 89 -19.91 -10.15 8.68
N ARG A 90 -19.65 -10.15 7.36
CA ARG A 90 -18.71 -11.06 6.69
C ARG A 90 -17.42 -10.40 6.22
N ILE A 91 -17.24 -9.10 6.48
CA ILE A 91 -16.04 -8.37 6.03
C ILE A 91 -14.77 -9.03 6.59
N MET A 92 -14.80 -9.44 7.86
CA MET A 92 -13.66 -10.04 8.56
C MET A 92 -13.50 -11.55 8.36
N GLU A 93 -14.46 -12.21 7.72
CA GLU A 93 -14.38 -13.63 7.45
C GLU A 93 -13.36 -13.95 6.34
N PHE A 94 -12.59 -15.01 6.54
CA PHE A 94 -11.72 -15.56 5.52
C PHE A 94 -12.52 -16.43 4.56
N ASP A 95 -12.96 -15.85 3.44
CA ASP A 95 -13.45 -16.66 2.32
C ASP A 95 -12.28 -17.44 1.69
N LYS A 96 -12.42 -18.75 1.55
CA LYS A 96 -11.33 -19.62 1.05
C LYS A 96 -10.90 -19.26 -0.37
N SER A 97 -11.84 -18.89 -1.23
CA SER A 97 -11.54 -18.53 -2.63
C SER A 97 -10.80 -17.20 -2.69
N ALA A 98 -11.34 -16.17 -2.03
CA ALA A 98 -10.75 -14.85 -1.95
C ALA A 98 -9.37 -14.87 -1.29
N THR A 99 -9.22 -15.59 -0.17
CA THR A 99 -7.95 -15.73 0.54
C THR A 99 -6.89 -16.39 -0.34
N ARG A 100 -7.27 -17.42 -1.11
CA ARG A 100 -6.34 -18.07 -2.05
C ARG A 100 -5.94 -17.13 -3.19
N LEU A 101 -6.91 -16.46 -3.82
CA LEU A 101 -6.63 -15.53 -4.93
C LEU A 101 -5.76 -14.36 -4.46
N PHE A 102 -6.06 -13.79 -3.29
CA PHE A 102 -5.28 -12.72 -2.72
C PHE A 102 -3.89 -13.19 -2.27
N GLY A 103 -3.77 -14.40 -1.74
CA GLY A 103 -2.48 -15.02 -1.43
C GLY A 103 -1.59 -15.17 -2.68
N ILE A 104 -2.16 -15.53 -3.83
CA ILE A 104 -1.43 -15.57 -5.10
C ILE A 104 -0.99 -14.15 -5.51
N TYR A 105 -1.89 -13.17 -5.44
CA TYR A 105 -1.56 -11.77 -5.71
C TYR A 105 -0.41 -11.28 -4.82
N LEU A 106 -0.52 -11.48 -3.50
CA LEU A 106 0.51 -11.10 -2.53
C LEU A 106 1.84 -11.79 -2.82
N PHE A 107 1.84 -13.10 -3.12
CA PHE A 107 3.05 -13.83 -3.45
C PHE A 107 3.74 -13.22 -4.68
N VAL A 108 2.99 -12.99 -5.77
CA VAL A 108 3.53 -12.41 -7.01
C VAL A 108 4.09 -11.00 -6.76
N MET A 109 3.33 -10.14 -6.08
CA MET A 109 3.77 -8.77 -5.80
C MET A 109 4.98 -8.74 -4.87
N THR A 110 5.01 -9.59 -3.84
CA THR A 110 6.16 -9.69 -2.92
C THR A 110 7.40 -10.22 -3.63
N ALA A 111 7.27 -11.19 -4.54
CA ALA A 111 8.39 -11.68 -5.34
C ALA A 111 8.95 -10.57 -6.23
N ILE A 112 8.10 -9.75 -6.85
CA ILE A 112 8.52 -8.59 -7.65
C ILE A 112 9.21 -7.54 -6.76
N SER A 113 8.63 -7.24 -5.59
CA SER A 113 9.26 -6.33 -4.61
C SER A 113 10.60 -6.86 -4.11
N ALA A 114 10.76 -8.16 -3.92
CA ALA A 114 12.02 -8.77 -3.54
C ALA A 114 13.07 -8.59 -4.64
N VAL A 115 12.72 -8.79 -5.91
CA VAL A 115 13.62 -8.51 -7.04
C VAL A 115 14.02 -7.03 -7.04
N GLN A 116 13.09 -6.11 -6.86
CA GLN A 116 13.40 -4.67 -6.81
C GLN A 116 14.33 -4.32 -5.65
N VAL A 117 14.02 -4.82 -4.45
CA VAL A 117 14.78 -4.53 -3.23
C VAL A 117 16.17 -5.14 -3.28
N PHE A 118 16.34 -6.39 -3.71
CA PHE A 118 17.61 -7.12 -3.59
C PHE A 118 18.46 -7.13 -4.87
N LEU A 119 17.85 -7.02 -6.06
CA LEU A 119 18.56 -7.20 -7.33
C LEU A 119 18.62 -5.93 -8.18
N MET A 120 17.75 -4.96 -7.93
CA MET A 120 17.70 -3.70 -8.69
C MET A 120 18.27 -2.52 -7.91
N GLN A 121 19.13 -2.79 -6.93
CA GLN A 121 19.94 -1.77 -6.27
C GLN A 121 21.04 -1.32 -7.24
N GLY A 122 21.00 -0.05 -7.65
CA GLY A 122 21.88 0.43 -8.71
C GLY A 122 22.04 1.93 -8.71
N THR A 123 22.71 2.44 -9.74
CA THR A 123 22.90 3.87 -9.97
C THR A 123 21.56 4.60 -10.09
N GLY A 124 21.58 5.94 -10.01
CA GLY A 124 20.36 6.76 -10.06
C GLY A 124 19.45 6.48 -11.27
N SER A 125 19.99 6.06 -12.42
CA SER A 125 19.19 5.71 -13.60
C SER A 125 18.43 4.38 -13.43
N VAL A 126 19.03 3.38 -12.79
CA VAL A 126 18.38 2.09 -12.49
C VAL A 126 17.26 2.31 -11.47
N ALA A 127 17.50 3.12 -10.44
CA ALA A 127 16.49 3.49 -9.44
C ALA A 127 15.29 4.21 -10.09
N LEU A 128 15.55 5.19 -10.95
CA LEU A 128 14.50 5.91 -11.69
C LEU A 128 13.70 4.98 -12.60
N ALA A 129 14.38 4.11 -13.37
CA ALA A 129 13.72 3.15 -14.25
C ALA A 129 12.86 2.16 -13.45
N SER A 130 13.36 1.68 -12.31
CA SER A 130 12.63 0.78 -11.41
C SER A 130 11.40 1.45 -10.78
N PHE A 131 11.53 2.72 -10.40
CA PHE A 131 10.42 3.53 -9.90
C PHE A 131 9.33 3.72 -10.96
N VAL A 132 9.71 4.13 -12.17
CA VAL A 132 8.76 4.33 -13.29
C VAL A 132 8.07 3.01 -13.65
N PHE A 133 8.84 1.92 -13.74
CA PHE A 133 8.30 0.58 -13.95
C PHE A 133 7.30 0.21 -12.85
N GLY A 134 7.66 0.38 -11.57
CA GLY A 134 6.79 0.09 -10.44
C GLY A 134 5.47 0.87 -10.47
N MET A 135 5.52 2.15 -10.84
CA MET A 135 4.34 3.00 -11.00
C MET A 135 3.39 2.50 -12.11
N ILE A 136 3.94 2.17 -13.28
CA ILE A 136 3.17 1.66 -14.42
C ILE A 136 2.61 0.26 -14.10
N PHE A 137 3.49 -0.65 -13.67
CA PHE A 137 3.14 -2.03 -13.37
C PHE A 137 2.13 -2.12 -12.22
N GLY A 138 2.36 -1.39 -11.12
CA GLY A 138 1.42 -1.32 -10.00
C GLY A 138 0.05 -0.83 -10.43
N SER A 139 -0.01 0.21 -11.27
CA SER A 139 -1.27 0.74 -11.82
C SER A 139 -2.04 -0.30 -12.63
N LEU A 140 -1.33 -1.13 -13.41
CA LEU A 140 -1.93 -2.22 -14.19
C LEU A 140 -2.50 -3.33 -13.30
N MET A 141 -1.93 -3.57 -12.12
CA MET A 141 -2.30 -4.66 -11.21
C MET A 141 -3.39 -4.30 -10.20
N ILE A 142 -3.77 -3.02 -10.07
CA ILE A 142 -4.77 -2.56 -9.09
C ILE A 142 -6.14 -3.25 -9.24
N GLY A 143 -6.58 -3.54 -10.46
CA GLY A 143 -7.84 -4.27 -10.68
C GLY A 143 -7.81 -5.68 -10.07
N TRP A 144 -6.69 -6.40 -10.23
CA TRP A 144 -6.46 -7.70 -9.62
C TRP A 144 -6.33 -7.60 -8.10
N ALA A 145 -5.62 -6.58 -7.60
CA ALA A 145 -5.44 -6.31 -6.17
C ALA A 145 -6.76 -6.17 -5.40
N ILE A 146 -7.79 -5.63 -6.05
CA ILE A 146 -9.11 -5.40 -5.45
C ILE A 146 -10.09 -6.54 -5.74
N ALA A 147 -10.06 -7.14 -6.93
CA ALA A 147 -10.96 -8.23 -7.26
C ALA A 147 -10.60 -9.55 -6.56
N ALA A 148 -9.31 -9.80 -6.26
CA ALA A 148 -8.87 -11.00 -5.56
C ALA A 148 -9.44 -11.12 -4.13
N PRO A 149 -9.40 -10.08 -3.27
CA PRO A 149 -10.07 -10.09 -1.95
C PRO A 149 -11.59 -10.29 -1.97
N LEU A 150 -12.22 -10.01 -3.11
CA LEU A 150 -13.65 -10.19 -3.35
C LEU A 150 -13.98 -11.59 -3.92
N GLY A 151 -12.97 -12.41 -4.21
CA GLY A 151 -13.18 -13.80 -4.68
C GLY A 151 -13.34 -13.96 -6.19
N HIS A 152 -13.11 -12.91 -6.98
CA HIS A 152 -13.38 -12.90 -8.43
C HIS A 152 -12.21 -13.44 -9.26
N ALA A 153 -12.20 -14.75 -9.47
CA ALA A 153 -11.16 -15.44 -10.23
C ALA A 153 -11.04 -15.00 -11.71
N GLN A 154 -12.08 -14.38 -12.28
CA GLN A 154 -12.05 -13.91 -13.67
C GLN A 154 -11.19 -12.65 -13.85
N MET A 155 -10.88 -11.92 -12.78
CA MET A 155 -10.02 -10.74 -12.81
C MET A 155 -8.59 -11.12 -12.43
N GLY A 156 -7.89 -11.79 -13.34
CA GLY A 156 -6.46 -12.07 -13.23
C GLY A 156 -5.58 -10.87 -13.64
N PRO A 157 -4.24 -11.03 -13.63
CA PRO A 157 -3.31 -9.97 -13.98
C PRO A 157 -3.54 -9.41 -15.39
N LEU A 158 -3.85 -10.28 -16.36
CA LEU A 158 -4.10 -9.85 -17.74
C LEU A 158 -5.39 -9.04 -17.88
N GLN A 159 -6.48 -9.48 -17.22
CA GLN A 159 -7.74 -8.76 -17.24
C GLN A 159 -7.64 -7.42 -16.50
N SER A 160 -6.89 -7.39 -15.40
CA SER A 160 -6.54 -6.14 -14.71
C SER A 160 -5.79 -5.20 -15.64
N ALA A 161 -4.75 -5.67 -16.34
CA ALA A 161 -4.00 -4.84 -17.28
C ALA A 161 -4.89 -4.31 -18.42
N GLN A 162 -5.75 -5.15 -18.99
CA GLN A 162 -6.71 -4.74 -20.03
C GLN A 162 -7.71 -3.70 -19.53
N LEU A 163 -8.16 -3.80 -18.29
CA LEU A 163 -9.03 -2.81 -17.66
C LEU A 163 -8.29 -1.50 -17.40
N MET A 164 -7.09 -1.57 -16.86
CA MET A 164 -6.39 -0.43 -16.27
C MET A 164 -5.51 0.35 -17.26
N TRP A 165 -5.09 -0.21 -18.39
CA TRP A 165 -4.04 0.40 -19.24
C TRP A 165 -4.38 1.83 -19.71
N ARG A 166 -5.64 2.09 -20.10
CA ARG A 166 -6.09 3.43 -20.53
C ARG A 166 -6.16 4.43 -19.39
N TYR A 167 -6.19 3.93 -18.16
CA TYR A 167 -6.40 4.70 -16.95
C TYR A 167 -5.10 4.91 -16.16
N ILE A 168 -3.96 4.36 -16.59
CA ILE A 168 -2.66 4.51 -15.91
C ILE A 168 -2.40 5.96 -15.46
N PRO A 169 -2.52 7.00 -16.32
CA PRO A 169 -2.24 8.36 -15.87
C PRO A 169 -3.17 8.82 -14.73
N ALA A 170 -4.48 8.53 -14.85
CA ALA A 170 -5.45 8.89 -13.82
C ALA A 170 -5.25 8.08 -12.54
N THR A 171 -4.92 6.79 -12.66
CA THR A 171 -4.62 5.90 -11.54
C THR A 171 -3.40 6.40 -10.77
N ILE A 172 -2.30 6.71 -11.48
CA ILE A 172 -1.10 7.30 -10.87
C ILE A 172 -1.47 8.58 -10.13
N VAL A 173 -2.21 9.50 -10.75
CA VAL A 173 -2.60 10.75 -10.10
C VAL A 173 -3.43 10.50 -8.84
N ILE A 174 -4.42 9.59 -8.89
CA ILE A 174 -5.27 9.25 -7.74
C ILE A 174 -4.41 8.66 -6.62
N THR A 175 -3.64 7.61 -6.90
CA THR A 175 -2.88 6.91 -5.86
C THR A 175 -1.76 7.79 -5.32
N PHE A 176 -1.03 8.50 -6.18
CA PHE A 176 0.08 9.36 -5.78
C PHE A 176 -0.41 10.54 -4.95
N ILE A 177 -1.41 11.30 -5.42
CA ILE A 177 -1.95 12.43 -4.64
C ILE A 177 -2.62 11.94 -3.35
N ALA A 178 -3.27 10.77 -3.35
CA ALA A 178 -3.83 10.22 -2.13
C ALA A 178 -2.75 9.93 -1.08
N ILE A 179 -1.66 9.25 -1.45
CA ILE A 179 -0.65 8.80 -0.48
C ILE A 179 0.36 9.89 -0.08
N MET A 180 0.66 10.85 -0.95
CA MET A 180 1.71 11.85 -0.71
C MET A 180 1.58 12.63 0.60
N PRO A 181 0.38 13.07 1.03
CA PRO A 181 0.23 13.76 2.31
C PRO A 181 0.65 12.92 3.53
N LEU A 182 0.67 11.59 3.44
CA LEU A 182 1.20 10.70 4.49
C LEU A 182 2.64 10.26 4.21
N MET A 183 3.02 10.08 2.95
CA MET A 183 4.41 9.72 2.58
C MET A 183 5.42 10.82 2.91
N ILE A 184 5.07 12.09 2.70
CA ILE A 184 5.95 13.22 3.01
C ILE A 184 6.32 13.24 4.50
N PRO A 185 5.36 13.25 5.45
CA PRO A 185 5.70 13.20 6.86
C PRO A 185 6.44 11.91 7.24
N HIS A 186 6.16 10.77 6.62
CA HIS A 186 6.89 9.52 6.85
C HIS A 186 8.40 9.69 6.60
N TYR A 187 8.78 10.23 5.43
CA TYR A 187 10.18 10.52 5.14
C TYR A 187 10.77 11.60 6.06
N LEU A 188 10.00 12.64 6.39
CA LEU A 188 10.46 13.72 7.27
C LEU A 188 10.72 13.22 8.70
N LEU A 189 9.91 12.28 9.21
CA LEU A 189 10.10 11.67 10.52
C LEU A 189 11.38 10.83 10.53
N ALA A 190 11.61 10.00 9.51
CA ALA A 190 12.84 9.24 9.38
C ALA A 190 14.09 10.14 9.32
N ILE A 191 14.03 11.24 8.57
CA ILE A 191 15.11 12.25 8.53
C ILE A 191 15.28 12.94 9.88
N ALA A 192 14.19 13.33 10.53
CA ALA A 192 14.24 13.98 11.84
C ALA A 192 14.88 13.07 12.90
N ALA A 193 14.62 11.76 12.86
CA ALA A 193 15.21 10.79 13.78
C ALA A 193 16.75 10.72 13.68
N ILE A 194 17.33 11.01 12.52
CA ILE A 194 18.80 11.10 12.34
C ILE A 194 19.37 12.32 13.09
N HIS A 195 18.63 13.44 13.13
CA HIS A 195 19.11 14.73 13.61
C HIS A 195 18.80 15.00 15.09
N VAL A 196 18.33 14.00 15.83
CA VAL A 196 17.97 14.11 17.24
C VAL A 196 18.91 13.26 18.09
N ASP A 197 19.62 13.91 19.02
CA ASP A 197 20.54 13.23 19.94
C ASP A 197 19.82 12.47 21.06
N ALA A 198 18.70 13.01 21.54
CA ALA A 198 17.95 12.44 22.65
C ALA A 198 17.26 11.13 22.24
N GLN A 199 17.75 10.00 22.74
CA GLN A 199 17.24 8.66 22.42
C GLN A 199 15.73 8.51 22.64
N ILE A 200 15.19 9.12 23.70
CA ILE A 200 13.75 9.08 23.98
C ILE A 200 12.92 9.77 22.89
N LEU A 201 13.42 10.90 22.36
CA LEU A 201 12.75 11.66 21.31
C LEU A 201 12.87 10.92 19.97
N LYS A 202 14.04 10.32 19.70
CA LYS A 202 14.26 9.47 18.52
C LYS A 202 13.26 8.31 18.47
N TRP A 203 13.12 7.55 19.55
CA TRP A 203 12.09 6.49 19.62
C TRP A 203 10.67 7.03 19.51
N GLY A 204 10.37 8.18 20.11
CA GLY A 204 9.08 8.84 19.94
C GLY A 204 8.75 9.14 18.48
N ILE A 205 9.71 9.65 17.70
CA ILE A 205 9.58 9.91 16.27
C ILE A 205 9.32 8.61 15.50
N LEU A 206 10.08 7.55 15.76
CA LEU A 206 9.95 6.25 15.08
C LEU A 206 8.62 5.55 15.40
N ILE A 207 8.10 5.72 16.63
CA ILE A 207 6.76 5.26 17.00
C ILE A 207 5.69 5.99 16.18
N ILE A 208 5.78 7.33 16.10
CA ILE A 208 4.84 8.12 15.30
C ILE A 208 4.92 7.72 13.83
N ASP A 209 6.11 7.47 13.32
CA ASP A 209 6.32 7.02 11.94
C ASP A 209 5.66 5.66 11.67
N SER A 210 5.80 4.71 12.60
CA SER A 210 5.12 3.41 12.51
C SER A 210 3.60 3.54 12.51
N LEU A 211 3.04 4.42 13.35
CA LEU A 211 1.59 4.71 13.34
C LEU A 211 1.13 5.29 11.99
N LEU A 212 1.93 6.18 11.42
CA LEU A 212 1.68 6.79 10.12
C LEU A 212 1.70 5.75 8.98
N THR A 213 2.65 4.81 9.01
CA THR A 213 2.70 3.66 8.08
C THR A 213 1.45 2.79 8.20
N GLY A 214 0.92 2.61 9.41
CA GLY A 214 -0.37 1.97 9.63
C GLY A 214 -1.50 2.65 8.85
N TRP A 215 -1.68 3.96 9.02
CA TRP A 215 -2.70 4.72 8.27
C TRP A 215 -2.45 4.66 6.76
N LEU A 216 -1.21 4.84 6.33
CA LEU A 216 -0.82 4.78 4.93
C LEU A 216 -1.27 3.47 4.27
N SER A 217 -1.14 2.32 4.94
CA SER A 217 -1.57 1.02 4.39
C SER A 217 -3.07 0.97 4.04
N ILE A 218 -3.92 1.53 4.91
CA ILE A 218 -5.37 1.58 4.69
C ILE A 218 -5.71 2.55 3.56
N LEU A 219 -5.03 3.70 3.52
CA LEU A 219 -5.22 4.69 2.46
C LEU A 219 -4.80 4.16 1.09
N ILE A 220 -3.71 3.38 1.02
CA ILE A 220 -3.27 2.67 -0.20
C ILE A 220 -4.41 1.77 -0.69
N GLY A 221 -4.92 0.86 0.14
CA GLY A 221 -6.00 -0.04 -0.23
C GLY A 221 -7.27 0.69 -0.69
N SER A 222 -7.63 1.77 0.00
CA SER A 222 -8.80 2.58 -0.36
C SER A 222 -8.62 3.30 -1.70
N SER A 223 -7.43 3.87 -1.93
CA SER A 223 -7.09 4.53 -3.20
C SER A 223 -7.08 3.55 -4.38
N PHE A 224 -6.63 2.31 -4.15
CA PHE A 224 -6.67 1.25 -5.16
C PHE A 224 -8.11 0.91 -5.53
N PHE A 225 -9.00 0.77 -4.54
CA PHE A 225 -10.42 0.53 -4.79
C PHE A 225 -11.04 1.61 -5.68
N PHE A 226 -10.88 2.89 -5.31
CA PHE A 226 -11.49 3.97 -6.09
C PHE A 226 -10.83 4.21 -7.45
N ALA A 227 -9.53 3.92 -7.61
CA ALA A 227 -8.88 3.90 -8.92
C ALA A 227 -9.47 2.80 -9.82
N ALA A 228 -9.65 1.59 -9.30
CA ALA A 228 -10.28 0.48 -10.02
C ALA A 228 -11.74 0.78 -10.37
N ALA A 229 -12.51 1.29 -9.41
CA ALA A 229 -13.91 1.68 -9.60
C ALA A 229 -14.08 2.73 -10.70
N ARG A 230 -13.16 3.70 -10.79
CA ARG A 230 -13.16 4.69 -11.87
C ARG A 230 -12.94 4.04 -13.23
N ALA A 231 -11.98 3.11 -13.35
CA ALA A 231 -11.70 2.41 -14.59
C ALA A 231 -12.86 1.50 -15.02
N ALA A 232 -13.52 0.84 -14.06
CA ALA A 232 -14.62 -0.10 -14.33
C ALA A 232 -15.95 0.56 -14.73
N ARG A 233 -16.17 1.84 -14.46
CA ARG A 233 -17.42 2.55 -14.83
C ARG A 233 -17.73 2.53 -16.33
N SER A 234 -16.70 2.51 -17.18
CA SER A 234 -16.87 2.46 -18.64
C SER A 234 -16.96 1.02 -19.17
N ASN A 235 -16.84 0.02 -18.29
CA ASN A 235 -16.80 -1.39 -18.66
C ASN A 235 -17.90 -2.18 -17.91
N PRO A 236 -19.07 -2.41 -18.55
CA PRO A 236 -20.21 -3.08 -17.92
C PRO A 236 -19.87 -4.44 -17.31
N ARG A 237 -18.90 -5.15 -17.91
CA ARG A 237 -18.43 -6.46 -17.42
C ARG A 237 -17.92 -6.39 -15.98
N TRP A 238 -17.30 -5.26 -15.60
CA TRP A 238 -16.60 -5.12 -14.33
C TRP A 238 -17.24 -4.11 -13.40
N HIS A 239 -18.22 -3.33 -13.86
CA HIS A 239 -18.80 -2.23 -13.09
C HIS A 239 -19.36 -2.67 -11.72
N HIS A 240 -20.06 -3.79 -11.67
CA HIS A 240 -20.67 -4.33 -10.44
C HIS A 240 -19.62 -4.67 -9.36
N LEU A 241 -18.45 -5.17 -9.76
CA LEU A 241 -17.38 -5.57 -8.82
C LEU A 241 -16.83 -4.42 -7.98
N PHE A 242 -16.95 -3.19 -8.50
CA PHE A 242 -16.37 -1.99 -7.89
C PHE A 242 -17.45 -0.95 -7.56
N SER A 243 -18.69 -1.40 -7.38
CA SER A 243 -19.74 -0.54 -6.87
C SER A 243 -19.55 -0.26 -5.38
N HIS A 244 -19.94 0.95 -5.00
CA HIS A 244 -20.09 1.35 -3.62
C HIS A 244 -21.35 2.20 -3.56
N SER A 245 -22.30 1.88 -2.70
CA SER A 245 -23.67 2.42 -2.64
C SER A 245 -23.70 3.93 -2.41
N GLY A 246 -22.59 4.51 -1.92
CA GLY A 246 -22.38 5.96 -1.92
C GLY A 246 -22.08 6.57 -3.30
N GLN A 247 -22.15 5.86 -4.43
CA GLN A 247 -21.83 6.38 -5.78
C GLN A 247 -22.95 7.20 -6.45
N GLU A 248 -24.15 7.26 -5.86
CA GLU A 248 -25.33 7.95 -6.41
C GLU A 248 -25.66 9.31 -5.76
N ALA A 249 -24.82 9.83 -4.87
CA ALA A 249 -24.93 11.18 -4.31
C ALA A 249 -23.78 12.10 -4.76
#